data_AF-A0A2E0CJ22-F1
#
_entry.id   AF-A0A2E0CJ22-F1
#
_cell.length_a   1.000
_cell.length_b   1.000
_cell.length_c   1.000
_cell.angle_alpha   90.00
_cell.angle_beta   90.00
_cell.angle_gamma   90.00
#
_symmetry.space_group_name_H-M   'P 1'
#
loop_
_entity.id
_entity.type
_entity.pdbx_description
1 polymer ?
#
loop_
_entity_poly.entity_id
_entity_poly.type
_entity_poly.pdbx_seq_one_letter_code
_entity_poly.pdbx_strand_id
1 'polypeptide(L)'
;MVRNHLLNAVVLFCTFFSFSFAQDADVVLTIDAGNLLYESSEDIYGFQFSHDGCASGASGGEAATAGFMVSSGATTTLGFSMTGAFIPAGSGILVENVNCEELTDLVFSGAAGSTLTAAMSDGDDGPSADHTVEVGPGMTFSPENLSIEVGETVEWVNLGGFHNVDGSTDTYPNNPASFYSGAASSDAWTYSFTFDVEGVYDYECTPHADMNMVGTVTVGDVGPVDQDGDGVSSDSDSDDSNPNVCQDLDNDSCDDCSSGSNDPANDGADYDADGLCDAGDGDDDNDGIVDFADCDDNDADASSEDCAGVCGGDAVDDVCGVCGGDGSSCSSSTVDVTYYTTSDVSGFQFDVTGVDVLSVSGGAAADAGFTVSTGNGTVLGFSFSGAVIPAGSGVLTTLEIQGDASNAALTNVIWTVGTDGVDIVVDGLSITYADTCDDESACNTGAEGDCVYAEQNYDCNGDCIADLDCFDVCGGDAVADECGVCGGNGSSCNASVVVSIGAVDEDAGTMELLMDNTV
;
A
#
# COMPACT_ATOMS: atom_id res chain seq x y z
N MET A 1 -26.03 34.20 17.95
CA MET A 1 -24.87 35.11 18.16
C MET A 1 -24.35 35.42 16.76
N VAL A 2 -24.68 36.58 16.22
CA VAL A 2 -24.37 36.96 14.83
C VAL A 2 -22.86 37.17 14.73
N ARG A 3 -22.17 36.40 13.88
CA ARG A 3 -20.73 36.52 13.65
C ARG A 3 -20.53 37.02 12.22
N ASN A 4 -20.17 38.30 12.13
CA ASN A 4 -19.90 39.04 10.90
C ASN A 4 -18.77 38.38 10.08
N HIS A 5 -19.02 38.22 8.79
CA HIS A 5 -18.01 38.03 7.76
C HIS A 5 -17.12 39.28 7.66
N LEU A 6 -15.81 39.09 7.76
CA LEU A 6 -14.78 40.02 7.31
C LEU A 6 -14.04 39.29 6.19
N LEU A 7 -14.46 39.51 4.93
CA LEU A 7 -13.63 39.19 3.78
C LEU A 7 -12.50 40.22 3.72
N ASN A 8 -11.27 39.79 3.93
CA ASN A 8 -10.07 40.54 3.58
C ASN A 8 -9.82 40.35 2.08
N ALA A 9 -10.26 41.31 1.26
CA ALA A 9 -9.79 41.41 -0.11
C ALA A 9 -8.32 41.82 -0.10
N VAL A 10 -7.42 40.87 -0.39
CA VAL A 10 -6.02 41.15 -0.73
C VAL A 10 -6.01 41.59 -2.19
N VAL A 11 -6.07 42.90 -2.42
CA VAL A 11 -5.80 43.47 -3.75
C VAL A 11 -4.30 43.37 -3.98
N LEU A 12 -3.88 42.40 -4.78
CA LEU A 12 -2.52 42.27 -5.28
C LEU A 12 -2.26 43.44 -6.23
N PHE A 13 -1.51 44.42 -5.74
CA PHE A 13 -1.07 45.58 -6.52
C PHE A 13 0.05 45.11 -7.47
N CYS A 14 -0.33 44.53 -8.62
CA CYS A 14 0.59 44.37 -9.73
C CYS A 14 0.96 45.77 -10.23
N THR A 15 2.14 46.24 -9.83
CA THR A 15 2.76 47.41 -10.42
C THR A 15 3.11 47.07 -11.87
N PHE A 16 2.21 47.40 -12.79
CA PHE A 16 2.58 47.63 -14.17
C PHE A 16 3.61 48.76 -14.17
N PHE A 17 4.87 48.42 -14.44
CA PHE A 17 5.81 49.38 -14.98
C PHE A 17 5.33 49.68 -16.41
N SER A 18 4.39 50.62 -16.53
CA SER A 18 4.11 51.25 -17.81
C SER A 18 5.34 52.07 -18.19
N PHE A 19 6.18 51.52 -19.08
CA PHE A 19 7.07 52.34 -19.87
C PHE A 19 6.19 53.17 -20.81
N SER A 20 5.80 54.36 -20.34
CA SER A 20 5.17 55.38 -21.16
C SER A 20 6.23 55.99 -22.06
N PHE A 21 6.38 55.46 -23.26
CA PHE A 21 7.03 56.18 -24.35
C PHE A 21 5.93 56.69 -25.31
N ALA A 22 5.88 58.02 -25.43
CA ALA A 22 5.25 58.87 -26.45
C ALA A 22 3.74 58.80 -26.81
N GLN A 23 2.91 57.86 -26.34
CA GLN A 23 1.47 57.85 -26.76
C GLN A 23 0.51 58.78 -25.98
N ASP A 24 0.98 59.62 -25.04
CA ASP A 24 0.11 60.48 -24.19
C ASP A 24 0.13 61.98 -24.59
N ALA A 25 0.63 62.31 -25.79
CA ALA A 25 0.64 63.70 -26.29
C ALA A 25 -0.58 63.99 -27.18
N ASP A 26 -1.29 65.10 -26.93
CA ASP A 26 -2.40 65.59 -27.76
C ASP A 26 -1.94 65.94 -29.19
N VAL A 27 -0.66 66.29 -29.36
CA VAL A 27 -0.02 66.61 -30.64
C VAL A 27 1.34 65.90 -30.74
N VAL A 28 1.46 64.99 -31.70
CA VAL A 28 2.72 64.33 -32.04
C VAL A 28 3.29 64.96 -33.31
N LEU A 29 4.59 65.25 -33.33
CA LEU A 29 5.27 65.96 -34.43
C LEU A 29 6.39 65.13 -35.04
N THR A 30 6.41 65.02 -36.35
CA THR A 30 7.48 64.30 -37.07
C THR A 30 8.11 65.22 -38.10
N ILE A 31 9.44 65.22 -38.22
CA ILE A 31 10.13 65.93 -39.31
C ILE A 31 10.47 64.92 -40.39
N ASP A 32 9.84 65.06 -41.56
CA ASP A 32 10.16 64.25 -42.74
C ASP A 32 10.37 65.14 -43.97
N ALA A 33 11.46 64.85 -44.70
CA ALA A 33 11.83 65.48 -45.96
C ALA A 33 11.75 67.04 -45.99
N GLY A 34 12.03 67.70 -44.87
CA GLY A 34 11.99 69.16 -44.74
C GLY A 34 10.62 69.75 -44.39
N ASN A 35 9.66 68.91 -44.02
CA ASN A 35 8.33 69.29 -43.55
C ASN A 35 8.17 68.91 -42.07
N LEU A 36 7.45 69.72 -41.31
CA LEU A 36 6.97 69.36 -39.98
C LEU A 36 5.55 68.81 -40.11
N LEU A 37 5.40 67.52 -39.91
CA LEU A 37 4.12 66.83 -39.87
C LEU A 37 3.55 66.87 -38.45
N TYR A 38 2.24 66.80 -38.35
CA TYR A 38 1.54 66.64 -37.07
C TYR A 38 0.53 65.50 -37.16
N GLU A 39 0.28 64.88 -36.03
CA GLU A 39 -0.90 64.08 -35.73
C GLU A 39 -1.48 64.60 -34.41
N SER A 40 -2.76 64.94 -34.40
CA SER A 40 -3.41 65.47 -33.21
C SER A 40 -4.82 64.94 -33.01
N SER A 41 -5.13 64.63 -31.76
CA SER A 41 -6.49 64.28 -31.30
C SER A 41 -7.40 65.50 -31.11
N GLU A 42 -6.83 66.72 -31.13
CA GLU A 42 -7.51 67.97 -30.79
C GLU A 42 -7.27 69.07 -31.85
N ASP A 43 -8.18 70.04 -31.92
CA ASP A 43 -8.03 71.18 -32.83
C ASP A 43 -6.89 72.12 -32.36
N ILE A 44 -5.96 72.46 -33.25
CA ILE A 44 -4.82 73.34 -32.95
C ILE A 44 -5.16 74.80 -33.28
N TYR A 45 -5.19 75.67 -32.26
CA TYR A 45 -5.47 77.11 -32.36
C TYR A 45 -4.20 78.00 -32.38
N GLY A 46 -3.04 77.41 -32.11
CA GLY A 46 -1.78 78.11 -32.01
C GLY A 46 -0.64 77.15 -31.71
N PHE A 47 0.55 77.44 -32.23
CA PHE A 47 1.74 76.66 -31.96
C PHE A 47 3.00 77.53 -31.87
N GLN A 48 3.98 77.05 -31.11
CA GLN A 48 5.33 77.58 -31.03
C GLN A 48 6.31 76.42 -30.82
N PHE A 49 7.49 76.54 -31.42
CA PHE A 49 8.64 75.71 -31.09
C PHE A 49 9.94 76.50 -31.23
N SER A 50 10.93 76.10 -30.43
CA SER A 50 12.32 76.55 -30.49
C SER A 50 13.12 75.71 -31.48
N HIS A 51 14.07 76.36 -32.15
CA HIS A 51 15.02 75.75 -33.09
C HIS A 51 16.33 76.56 -33.12
N ASP A 52 17.38 76.09 -33.78
CA ASP A 52 18.72 76.73 -33.80
C ASP A 52 19.05 77.45 -35.13
N GLY A 53 18.00 77.81 -35.87
CA GLY A 53 18.07 78.42 -37.21
C GLY A 53 17.62 77.51 -38.35
N CYS A 54 17.50 76.19 -38.10
CA CYS A 54 17.08 75.18 -39.08
C CYS A 54 15.64 75.33 -39.63
N ALA A 55 14.75 76.02 -38.90
CA ALA A 55 13.37 76.33 -39.32
C ALA A 55 13.12 77.84 -39.56
N SER A 56 14.18 78.63 -39.82
CA SER A 56 14.05 80.08 -40.02
C SER A 56 13.23 80.52 -41.24
N GLY A 57 12.91 79.58 -42.15
CA GLY A 57 12.03 79.77 -43.30
C GLY A 57 10.68 79.06 -43.19
N ALA A 58 10.30 78.54 -42.01
CA ALA A 58 9.11 77.72 -41.88
C ALA A 58 7.84 78.48 -42.26
N SER A 59 7.07 77.90 -43.17
CA SER A 59 5.84 78.51 -43.73
C SER A 59 5.05 77.47 -44.51
N GLY A 60 3.84 77.80 -44.98
CA GLY A 60 3.05 76.85 -45.79
C GLY A 60 2.28 75.85 -44.93
N GLY A 61 2.02 74.66 -45.50
CA GLY A 61 1.27 73.59 -44.84
C GLY A 61 -0.20 73.94 -44.54
N GLU A 62 -0.76 73.18 -43.61
CA GLU A 62 -2.12 73.39 -43.11
C GLU A 62 -2.23 74.64 -42.27
N ALA A 63 -1.16 75.11 -41.62
CA ALA A 63 -1.14 76.41 -40.96
C ALA A 63 -1.47 77.54 -41.96
N ALA A 64 -0.81 77.58 -43.12
CA ALA A 64 -1.12 78.58 -44.13
C ALA A 64 -2.53 78.40 -44.73
N THR A 65 -2.97 77.14 -44.93
CA THR A 65 -4.30 76.81 -45.47
C THR A 65 -5.43 77.24 -44.51
N ALA A 66 -5.24 77.04 -43.21
CA ALA A 66 -6.12 77.48 -42.14
C ALA A 66 -6.05 79.00 -41.89
N GLY A 67 -5.14 79.72 -42.56
CA GLY A 67 -5.00 81.17 -42.46
C GLY A 67 -4.20 81.65 -41.25
N PHE A 68 -3.31 80.82 -40.72
CA PHE A 68 -2.37 81.23 -39.67
C PHE A 68 -1.31 82.17 -40.25
N MET A 69 -0.90 83.15 -39.45
CA MET A 69 0.34 83.88 -39.65
C MET A 69 1.47 83.09 -39.00
N VAL A 70 2.38 82.55 -39.82
CA VAL A 70 3.59 81.87 -39.36
C VAL A 70 4.75 82.88 -39.38
N SER A 71 5.39 83.08 -38.23
CA SER A 71 6.52 83.99 -38.04
C SER A 71 7.73 83.19 -37.54
N SER A 72 8.70 82.98 -38.43
CA SER A 72 9.94 82.25 -38.13
C SER A 72 11.11 83.21 -37.94
N GLY A 73 11.69 83.18 -36.75
CA GLY A 73 12.92 83.90 -36.40
C GLY A 73 14.16 83.02 -36.50
N ALA A 74 15.29 83.51 -35.98
CA ALA A 74 16.51 82.71 -35.94
C ALA A 74 16.43 81.55 -34.93
N THR A 75 15.58 81.63 -33.91
CA THR A 75 15.54 80.66 -32.80
C THR A 75 14.15 80.12 -32.46
N THR A 76 13.10 80.70 -33.03
CA THR A 76 11.72 80.38 -32.63
C THR A 76 10.82 80.57 -33.83
N THR A 77 9.92 79.61 -34.03
CA THR A 77 8.82 79.72 -34.98
C THR A 77 7.52 79.73 -34.19
N LEU A 78 6.63 80.66 -34.54
CA LEU A 78 5.30 80.78 -33.94
C LEU A 78 4.24 80.90 -35.03
N GLY A 79 3.12 80.20 -34.85
CA GLY A 79 1.97 80.22 -35.73
C GLY A 79 0.70 80.55 -34.96
N PHE A 80 -0.04 81.56 -35.40
CA PHE A 80 -1.32 81.94 -34.80
C PHE A 80 -2.28 82.52 -35.83
N SER A 81 -3.58 82.40 -35.57
CA SER A 81 -4.63 83.04 -36.38
C SER A 81 -5.13 84.34 -35.76
N MET A 82 -5.23 85.41 -36.56
CA MET A 82 -5.87 86.67 -36.15
C MET A 82 -7.40 86.65 -36.32
N THR A 83 -7.94 85.62 -36.96
CA THR A 83 -9.37 85.45 -37.23
C THR A 83 -10.02 84.40 -36.33
N GLY A 84 -9.24 83.72 -35.48
CA GLY A 84 -9.71 82.61 -34.66
C GLY A 84 -9.89 81.30 -35.43
N ALA A 85 -9.24 81.17 -36.59
CA ALA A 85 -9.17 79.90 -37.31
C ALA A 85 -8.29 78.89 -36.55
N PHE A 86 -8.54 77.61 -36.78
CA PHE A 86 -7.82 76.49 -36.19
C PHE A 86 -7.47 75.48 -37.28
N ILE A 87 -6.48 74.64 -37.00
CA ILE A 87 -6.14 73.45 -37.78
C ILE A 87 -6.91 72.29 -37.13
N PRO A 88 -7.78 71.58 -37.87
CA PRO A 88 -8.59 70.50 -37.29
C PRO A 88 -7.75 69.35 -36.73
N ALA A 89 -8.29 68.62 -35.76
CA ALA A 89 -7.76 67.32 -35.34
C ALA A 89 -7.60 66.37 -36.55
N GLY A 90 -6.58 65.52 -36.51
CA GLY A 90 -6.15 64.65 -37.61
C GLY A 90 -4.64 64.75 -37.85
N SER A 91 -4.20 64.36 -39.04
CA SER A 91 -2.79 64.39 -39.43
C SER A 91 -2.55 65.12 -40.74
N GLY A 92 -1.37 65.73 -40.88
CA GLY A 92 -1.01 66.50 -42.06
C GLY A 92 0.34 67.22 -41.95
N ILE A 93 0.65 68.06 -42.94
CA ILE A 93 1.84 68.92 -42.91
C ILE A 93 1.48 70.21 -42.17
N LEU A 94 2.00 70.39 -40.95
CA LEU A 94 1.76 71.58 -40.15
C LEU A 94 2.38 72.82 -40.82
N VAL A 95 3.69 72.75 -41.12
CA VAL A 95 4.46 73.76 -41.86
C VAL A 95 5.58 73.10 -42.68
N GLU A 96 5.98 73.74 -43.77
CA GLU A 96 7.07 73.31 -44.65
C GLU A 96 8.36 74.10 -44.34
N ASN A 97 9.50 73.68 -44.88
CA ASN A 97 10.83 74.30 -44.72
C ASN A 97 11.40 74.21 -43.29
N VAL A 98 11.23 73.04 -42.66
CA VAL A 98 11.78 72.69 -41.35
C VAL A 98 12.87 71.65 -41.55
N ASN A 99 14.14 72.07 -41.56
CA ASN A 99 15.30 71.18 -41.74
C ASN A 99 16.01 70.90 -40.40
N CYS A 100 15.23 70.78 -39.33
CA CYS A 100 15.74 70.54 -37.99
C CYS A 100 15.91 69.05 -37.72
N GLU A 101 16.89 68.68 -36.90
CA GLU A 101 17.01 67.31 -36.39
C GLU A 101 16.04 67.08 -35.22
N GLU A 102 15.86 68.09 -34.36
CA GLU A 102 14.84 68.10 -33.30
C GLU A 102 14.31 69.52 -33.07
N LEU A 103 13.15 69.61 -32.43
CA LEU A 103 12.55 70.86 -31.96
C LEU A 103 12.38 70.81 -30.45
N THR A 104 12.48 71.97 -29.80
CA THR A 104 12.34 72.09 -28.34
C THR A 104 11.31 73.14 -27.97
N ASP A 105 10.97 73.25 -26.68
CA ASP A 105 9.98 74.22 -26.16
C ASP A 105 8.66 74.23 -26.95
N LEU A 106 8.13 73.03 -27.22
CA LEU A 106 6.87 72.84 -27.92
C LEU A 106 5.73 73.42 -27.10
N VAL A 107 4.98 74.35 -27.68
CA VAL A 107 3.79 74.94 -27.06
C VAL A 107 2.66 74.91 -28.06
N PHE A 108 1.63 74.11 -27.78
CA PHE A 108 0.43 74.02 -28.60
C PHE A 108 -0.79 74.45 -27.78
N SER A 109 -1.73 75.10 -28.45
CA SER A 109 -2.95 75.58 -27.81
C SER A 109 -4.19 75.04 -28.49
N GLY A 110 -5.13 74.52 -27.70
CA GLY A 110 -6.44 74.08 -28.13
C GLY A 110 -7.50 75.18 -27.99
N ALA A 111 -8.76 74.78 -28.07
CA ALA A 111 -9.89 75.71 -28.02
C ALA A 111 -9.86 76.59 -26.76
N ALA A 112 -10.17 77.88 -26.92
CA ALA A 112 -10.12 78.88 -25.86
C ALA A 112 -8.74 79.05 -25.17
N GLY A 113 -7.66 78.56 -25.78
CA GLY A 113 -6.30 78.68 -25.26
C GLY A 113 -5.93 77.63 -24.21
N SER A 114 -6.61 76.48 -24.19
CA SER A 114 -6.16 75.31 -23.43
C SER A 114 -4.75 74.91 -23.90
N THR A 115 -3.92 74.39 -23.00
CA THR A 115 -2.62 73.83 -23.37
C THR A 115 -2.82 72.41 -23.88
N LEU A 116 -2.25 72.11 -25.05
CA LEU A 116 -2.15 70.75 -25.58
C LEU A 116 -0.76 70.20 -25.25
N THR A 117 -0.69 68.93 -24.84
CA THR A 117 0.59 68.23 -24.68
C THR A 117 1.18 67.96 -26.07
N ALA A 118 2.45 68.29 -26.28
CA ALA A 118 3.11 68.11 -27.56
C ALA A 118 4.48 67.46 -27.42
N ALA A 119 4.79 66.53 -28.31
CA ALA A 119 6.05 65.80 -28.34
C ALA A 119 6.55 65.63 -29.78
N MET A 120 7.88 65.56 -29.95
CA MET A 120 8.46 65.05 -31.18
C MET A 120 8.29 63.52 -31.20
N SER A 121 7.84 62.96 -32.32
CA SER A 121 7.97 61.54 -32.62
C SER A 121 9.47 61.22 -32.67
N ASP A 122 9.87 60.17 -31.98
CA ASP A 122 11.23 59.63 -31.96
C ASP A 122 11.60 58.87 -33.25
N GLY A 123 10.72 58.91 -34.25
CA GLY A 123 10.99 58.43 -35.60
C GLY A 123 10.71 56.95 -35.80
N ASP A 124 9.94 56.31 -34.92
CA ASP A 124 9.57 54.89 -35.01
C ASP A 124 8.14 54.63 -35.55
N ASP A 125 7.44 55.67 -36.00
CA ASP A 125 6.06 55.55 -36.46
C ASP A 125 5.94 55.29 -37.98
N GLY A 126 6.32 54.08 -38.40
CA GLY A 126 5.56 53.39 -39.46
C GLY A 126 4.16 53.04 -38.95
N PRO A 127 3.28 52.33 -39.69
CA PRO A 127 2.09 51.78 -39.04
C PRO A 127 2.60 50.86 -37.93
N SER A 128 2.54 51.31 -36.68
CA SER A 128 3.11 50.57 -35.56
C SER A 128 2.38 49.23 -35.54
N ALA A 129 3.14 48.14 -35.59
CA ALA A 129 2.55 46.88 -35.22
C ALA A 129 1.95 47.06 -33.82
N ASP A 130 0.73 46.58 -33.63
CA ASP A 130 0.03 46.64 -32.35
C ASP A 130 0.85 45.98 -31.23
N HIS A 131 1.71 45.02 -31.62
CA HIS A 131 2.65 44.34 -30.72
C HIS A 131 4.04 44.16 -31.34
N THR A 132 5.08 44.21 -30.51
CA THR A 132 6.47 43.96 -30.92
C THR A 132 7.05 42.74 -30.21
N VAL A 133 7.73 41.88 -30.97
CA VAL A 133 8.50 40.73 -30.49
C VAL A 133 9.98 40.95 -30.82
N GLU A 134 10.81 41.07 -29.79
CA GLU A 134 12.26 41.08 -29.96
C GLU A 134 12.75 39.67 -30.32
N VAL A 135 13.60 39.58 -31.35
CA VAL A 135 14.23 38.36 -31.82
C VAL A 135 15.68 38.37 -31.34
N GLY A 136 15.94 37.64 -30.25
CA GLY A 136 17.16 37.80 -29.46
C GLY A 136 17.12 39.01 -28.51
N PRO A 137 18.19 39.31 -27.76
CA PRO A 137 19.51 38.68 -27.80
C PRO A 137 19.50 37.25 -27.24
N GLY A 138 20.04 36.29 -28.01
CA GLY A 138 20.02 34.86 -27.65
C GLY A 138 19.17 34.04 -28.63
N MET A 139 18.82 32.81 -28.26
CA MET A 139 17.96 31.93 -29.07
C MET A 139 16.51 32.00 -28.58
N THR A 140 15.93 33.21 -28.48
CA THR A 140 14.62 33.45 -27.85
C THR A 140 13.81 34.51 -28.58
N PHE A 141 12.49 34.39 -28.53
CA PHE A 141 11.54 35.46 -28.85
C PHE A 141 11.07 36.12 -27.56
N SER A 142 10.92 37.45 -27.54
CA SER A 142 10.49 38.19 -26.35
C SER A 142 9.45 39.27 -26.70
N PRO A 143 8.17 39.10 -26.28
CA PRO A 143 7.64 37.94 -25.56
C PRO A 143 7.62 36.67 -26.42
N GLU A 144 7.63 35.51 -25.76
CA GLU A 144 7.54 34.20 -26.42
C GLU A 144 6.09 33.87 -26.85
N ASN A 145 5.12 34.27 -26.02
CA ASN A 145 3.70 34.07 -26.27
C ASN A 145 2.96 35.41 -26.21
N LEU A 146 2.06 35.63 -27.17
CA LEU A 146 1.29 36.85 -27.33
C LEU A 146 -0.19 36.55 -27.49
N SER A 147 -1.05 37.36 -26.88
CA SER A 147 -2.50 37.30 -27.08
C SER A 147 -2.97 38.64 -27.64
N ILE A 148 -3.63 38.60 -28.78
CA ILE A 148 -3.95 39.77 -29.61
C ILE A 148 -5.40 39.68 -30.12
N GLU A 149 -5.97 40.82 -30.51
CA GLU A 149 -7.29 40.89 -31.13
C GLU A 149 -7.21 40.62 -32.65
N VAL A 150 -8.33 40.19 -33.24
CA VAL A 150 -8.41 39.96 -34.70
C VAL A 150 -8.16 41.27 -35.45
N GLY A 151 -7.23 41.22 -36.39
CA GLY A 151 -6.81 42.37 -37.21
C GLY A 151 -5.62 43.14 -36.64
N GLU A 152 -5.09 42.74 -35.47
CA GLU A 152 -3.85 43.30 -34.94
C GLU A 152 -2.62 42.75 -35.69
N THR A 153 -1.55 43.54 -35.67
CA THR A 153 -0.28 43.28 -36.34
C THR A 153 0.81 43.03 -35.32
N VAL A 154 1.62 41.98 -35.52
CA VAL A 154 2.83 41.72 -34.74
C VAL A 154 4.04 42.04 -35.60
N GLU A 155 5.00 42.79 -35.04
CA GLU A 155 6.32 43.04 -35.63
C GLU A 155 7.40 42.30 -34.86
N TRP A 156 8.19 41.52 -35.58
CA TRP A 156 9.41 40.90 -35.07
C TRP A 156 10.61 41.75 -35.42
N VAL A 157 11.39 42.13 -34.40
CA VAL A 157 12.56 42.98 -34.54
C VAL A 157 13.82 42.20 -34.18
N ASN A 158 14.67 41.94 -35.17
CA ASN A 158 16.00 41.38 -34.96
C ASN A 158 17.05 42.49 -35.05
N LEU A 159 17.64 42.86 -33.91
CA LEU A 159 18.74 43.83 -33.85
C LEU A 159 20.12 43.21 -34.10
N GLY A 160 20.19 41.87 -34.24
CA GLY A 160 21.39 41.10 -34.58
C GLY A 160 21.37 39.66 -34.06
N GLY A 161 22.08 38.77 -34.75
CA GLY A 161 22.03 37.32 -34.50
C GLY A 161 21.36 36.59 -35.66
N PHE A 162 21.67 35.30 -35.86
CA PHE A 162 21.25 34.56 -37.07
C PHE A 162 19.83 33.99 -36.92
N HIS A 163 18.81 34.82 -37.16
CA HIS A 163 17.41 34.47 -36.86
C HIS A 163 16.47 34.70 -38.05
N ASN A 164 15.31 34.02 -38.03
CA ASN A 164 14.10 34.30 -38.80
C ASN A 164 12.85 34.00 -37.97
N VAL A 165 11.68 34.17 -38.58
CA VAL A 165 10.36 33.78 -38.08
C VAL A 165 9.70 32.91 -39.14
N ASP A 166 9.29 31.71 -38.76
CA ASP A 166 8.61 30.74 -39.60
C ASP A 166 7.37 30.20 -38.89
N GLY A 167 6.23 30.80 -39.20
CA GLY A 167 4.90 30.29 -38.87
C GLY A 167 4.18 29.81 -40.13
N SER A 168 4.92 29.30 -41.12
CA SER A 168 4.35 28.87 -42.38
C SER A 168 3.53 27.59 -42.20
N THR A 169 2.48 27.39 -43.00
CA THR A 169 1.68 26.16 -42.94
C THR A 169 2.43 24.92 -43.45
N ASP A 170 3.59 25.10 -44.08
CA ASP A 170 4.49 23.98 -44.43
C ASP A 170 5.20 23.45 -43.17
N THR A 171 5.53 24.33 -42.21
CA THR A 171 6.16 24.00 -40.93
C THR A 171 5.11 23.67 -39.86
N TYR A 172 4.03 24.46 -39.78
CA TYR A 172 2.90 24.32 -38.85
C TYR A 172 1.57 24.17 -39.61
N PRO A 173 1.19 22.95 -40.05
CA PRO A 173 -0.01 22.72 -40.87
C PRO A 173 -1.34 23.14 -40.24
N ASN A 174 -1.37 23.37 -38.93
CA ASN A 174 -2.56 23.77 -38.18
C ASN A 174 -2.72 25.30 -38.07
N ASN A 175 -1.72 26.10 -38.46
CA ASN A 175 -1.82 27.54 -38.39
C ASN A 175 -2.96 28.05 -39.30
N PRO A 176 -3.84 28.95 -38.81
CA PRO A 176 -4.95 29.47 -39.62
C PRO A 176 -4.51 30.24 -40.88
N ALA A 177 -3.32 30.85 -40.86
CA ALA A 177 -2.67 31.47 -42.01
C ALA A 177 -1.15 31.31 -41.96
N SER A 178 -0.51 31.26 -43.13
CA SER A 178 0.94 31.06 -43.27
C SER A 178 1.69 32.40 -43.25
N PHE A 179 2.72 32.52 -42.43
CA PHE A 179 3.63 33.68 -42.41
C PHE A 179 5.11 33.27 -42.29
N TYR A 180 5.99 34.03 -42.92
CA TYR A 180 7.42 33.69 -43.01
C TYR A 180 8.26 34.93 -43.30
N SER A 181 9.23 35.24 -42.44
CA SER A 181 10.09 36.41 -42.60
C SER A 181 11.20 36.24 -43.63
N GLY A 182 11.41 35.01 -44.12
CA GLY A 182 12.49 34.67 -45.05
C GLY A 182 13.57 33.79 -44.40
N ALA A 183 14.66 33.57 -45.14
CA ALA A 183 15.80 32.82 -44.63
C ALA A 183 16.48 33.57 -43.48
N ALA A 184 16.97 32.83 -42.48
CA ALA A 184 17.67 33.42 -41.35
C ALA A 184 18.85 34.29 -41.78
N SER A 185 18.97 35.44 -41.13
CA SER A 185 19.98 36.46 -41.42
C SER A 185 20.60 36.96 -40.12
N SER A 186 21.90 37.29 -40.17
CA SER A 186 22.63 37.95 -39.09
C SER A 186 22.54 39.48 -39.14
N ASP A 187 22.05 40.03 -40.25
CA ASP A 187 21.83 41.46 -40.41
C ASP A 187 20.59 41.89 -39.61
N ALA A 188 20.54 43.16 -39.18
CA ALA A 188 19.35 43.69 -38.53
C ALA A 188 18.17 43.73 -39.53
N TRP A 189 17.00 43.29 -39.09
CA TRP A 189 15.79 43.27 -39.90
C TRP A 189 14.54 43.38 -39.02
N THR A 190 13.46 43.86 -39.63
CA THR A 190 12.11 43.78 -39.07
C THR A 190 11.19 43.03 -40.03
N TYR A 191 10.18 42.34 -39.47
CA TYR A 191 9.15 41.64 -40.22
C TYR A 191 7.82 41.81 -39.51
N SER A 192 6.76 42.15 -40.23
CA SER A 192 5.42 42.30 -39.66
C SER A 192 4.40 41.40 -40.33
N PHE A 193 3.42 40.95 -39.56
CA PHE A 193 2.30 40.16 -40.04
C PHE A 193 1.01 40.55 -39.30
N THR A 194 -0.07 40.75 -40.05
CA THR A 194 -1.41 41.08 -39.53
C THR A 194 -2.26 39.82 -39.45
N PHE A 195 -2.89 39.60 -38.29
CA PHE A 195 -3.62 38.39 -37.98
C PHE A 195 -5.13 38.57 -38.18
N ASP A 196 -5.59 38.31 -39.41
CA ASP A 196 -7.00 38.50 -39.79
C ASP A 196 -7.93 37.31 -39.47
N VAL A 197 -7.39 36.19 -38.98
CA VAL A 197 -8.15 34.95 -38.71
C VAL A 197 -7.94 34.54 -37.25
N GLU A 198 -9.03 34.30 -36.52
CA GLU A 198 -8.98 33.79 -35.15
C GLU A 198 -8.30 32.43 -35.08
N GLY A 199 -7.56 32.19 -34.00
CA GLY A 199 -6.89 30.91 -33.76
C GLY A 199 -5.53 31.04 -33.07
N VAL A 200 -4.88 29.90 -32.89
CA VAL A 200 -3.51 29.81 -32.34
C VAL A 200 -2.53 29.65 -33.49
N TYR A 201 -1.47 30.46 -33.47
CA TYR A 201 -0.41 30.49 -34.47
C TYR A 201 0.94 30.18 -33.82
N ASP A 202 1.47 29.00 -34.10
CA ASP A 202 2.81 28.61 -33.67
C ASP A 202 3.86 29.11 -34.68
N TYR A 203 5.02 29.52 -34.21
CA TYR A 203 6.15 29.88 -35.07
C TYR A 203 7.50 29.52 -34.46
N GLU A 204 8.50 29.35 -35.32
CA GLU A 204 9.87 29.05 -34.91
C GLU A 204 10.90 29.93 -35.62
N CYS A 205 12.10 29.99 -35.04
CA CYS A 205 13.29 30.35 -35.80
C CYS A 205 13.87 29.08 -36.41
N THR A 206 13.70 28.86 -37.72
CA THR A 206 14.08 27.62 -38.44
C THR A 206 15.48 27.06 -38.09
N PRO A 207 16.59 27.84 -38.06
CA PRO A 207 17.91 27.29 -37.69
C PRO A 207 18.06 26.93 -36.20
N HIS A 208 17.13 27.36 -35.34
CA HIS A 208 17.15 27.21 -33.89
C HIS A 208 15.90 26.51 -33.33
N ALA A 209 15.09 25.89 -34.21
CA ALA A 209 13.92 25.10 -33.83
C ALA A 209 14.28 23.98 -32.84
N ASP A 210 15.32 23.20 -33.15
CA ASP A 210 15.86 22.14 -32.27
C ASP A 210 16.43 22.66 -30.94
N MET A 211 16.64 23.98 -30.83
CA MET A 211 17.09 24.66 -29.62
C MET A 211 15.93 25.34 -28.86
N ASN A 212 14.68 25.04 -29.25
CA ASN A 212 13.45 25.55 -28.66
C ASN A 212 13.29 27.07 -28.79
N MET A 213 13.79 27.66 -29.88
CA MET A 213 13.48 29.05 -30.24
C MET A 213 12.15 29.08 -31.00
N VAL A 214 11.06 28.94 -30.25
CA VAL A 214 9.67 28.88 -30.71
C VAL A 214 8.84 29.97 -30.03
N GLY A 215 7.67 30.29 -30.55
CA GLY A 215 6.72 31.21 -29.93
C GLY A 215 5.30 31.00 -30.44
N THR A 216 4.33 31.64 -29.78
CA THR A 216 2.89 31.48 -30.07
C THR A 216 2.19 32.84 -30.13
N VAL A 217 1.32 33.04 -31.12
CA VAL A 217 0.35 34.14 -31.15
C VAL A 217 -1.07 33.58 -31.09
N THR A 218 -1.84 33.99 -30.10
CA THR A 218 -3.26 33.67 -29.93
C THR A 218 -4.10 34.86 -30.37
N VAL A 219 -4.99 34.66 -31.35
CA VAL A 219 -5.76 35.72 -32.01
C VAL A 219 -7.26 35.58 -31.70
N GLY A 220 -7.82 36.63 -31.09
CA GLY A 220 -9.22 36.71 -30.65
C GLY A 220 -9.53 35.85 -29.41
N ASP A 221 -10.81 35.81 -29.04
CA ASP A 221 -11.35 34.92 -28.02
C ASP A 221 -11.44 33.48 -28.55
N VAL A 222 -10.29 32.84 -28.75
CA VAL A 222 -10.28 31.37 -28.63
C VAL A 222 -10.62 31.09 -27.17
N GLY A 223 -11.81 30.51 -26.91
CA GLY A 223 -12.33 30.32 -25.56
C GLY A 223 -11.31 29.70 -24.59
N PRO A 224 -11.57 29.80 -23.26
CA PRO A 224 -10.55 29.59 -22.25
C PRO A 224 -9.91 28.22 -22.46
N VAL A 225 -8.58 28.21 -22.42
CA VAL A 225 -7.79 26.98 -22.54
C VAL A 225 -8.31 26.00 -21.49
N ASP A 226 -8.53 24.76 -21.88
CA ASP A 226 -8.71 23.66 -20.94
C ASP A 226 -7.29 23.15 -20.66
N GLN A 227 -6.72 23.60 -19.54
CA GLN A 227 -5.28 23.46 -19.27
C GLN A 227 -4.89 22.03 -18.90
N ASP A 228 -5.77 21.27 -18.26
CA ASP A 228 -5.52 19.90 -17.80
C ASP A 228 -6.35 18.83 -18.55
N GLY A 229 -7.28 19.25 -19.41
CA GLY A 229 -7.96 18.41 -20.38
C GLY A 229 -9.19 17.70 -19.83
N ASP A 230 -9.81 18.20 -18.76
CA ASP A 230 -10.99 17.61 -18.14
C ASP A 230 -12.33 18.03 -18.79
N GLY A 231 -12.29 18.95 -19.74
CA GLY A 231 -13.47 19.45 -20.45
C GLY A 231 -14.17 20.63 -19.78
N VAL A 232 -13.62 21.18 -18.70
CA VAL A 232 -13.98 22.49 -18.13
C VAL A 232 -12.97 23.54 -18.59
N SER A 233 -13.46 24.73 -18.84
CA SER A 233 -12.60 25.85 -19.24
C SER A 233 -11.93 26.44 -17.99
N SER A 234 -10.66 26.88 -18.04
CA SER A 234 -9.96 27.42 -16.86
C SER A 234 -10.69 28.54 -16.10
N ASP A 235 -11.59 29.29 -16.74
CA ASP A 235 -12.39 30.34 -16.08
C ASP A 235 -13.59 29.82 -15.27
N SER A 236 -13.99 28.56 -15.48
CA SER A 236 -15.11 27.87 -14.81
C SER A 236 -14.62 26.68 -13.98
N ASP A 237 -13.31 26.53 -13.88
CA ASP A 237 -12.62 25.45 -13.20
C ASP A 237 -12.04 25.97 -11.87
N SER A 238 -12.30 25.25 -10.78
CA SER A 238 -11.81 25.60 -9.45
C SER A 238 -10.35 25.24 -9.23
N ASP A 239 -9.76 24.34 -10.04
CA ASP A 239 -8.34 23.98 -10.06
C ASP A 239 -7.86 23.62 -11.48
N ASP A 240 -7.52 24.66 -12.26
CA ASP A 240 -7.03 24.62 -13.66
C ASP A 240 -5.74 23.81 -13.93
N SER A 241 -5.26 23.07 -12.94
CA SER A 241 -4.05 22.26 -13.01
C SER A 241 -4.26 20.80 -12.61
N ASN A 242 -5.49 20.44 -12.26
CA ASN A 242 -5.84 19.15 -11.70
C ASN A 242 -7.14 18.63 -12.34
N PRO A 243 -7.05 17.68 -13.30
CA PRO A 243 -8.20 17.25 -14.10
C PRO A 243 -9.24 16.44 -13.31
N ASN A 244 -9.06 16.32 -11.99
CA ASN A 244 -9.93 15.63 -11.05
C ASN A 244 -10.70 16.61 -10.14
N VAL A 245 -10.53 17.92 -10.32
CA VAL A 245 -11.15 18.96 -9.48
C VAL A 245 -11.55 20.14 -10.36
N CYS A 246 -12.85 20.34 -10.60
CA CYS A 246 -13.32 21.42 -11.45
C CYS A 246 -14.48 22.22 -10.83
N GLN A 247 -15.68 21.70 -10.79
CA GLN A 247 -16.89 22.39 -10.34
C GLN A 247 -17.88 21.38 -9.79
N ASP A 248 -18.92 21.87 -9.11
CA ASP A 248 -20.04 21.07 -8.60
C ASP A 248 -21.32 21.71 -9.17
N LEU A 249 -21.73 21.28 -10.37
CA LEU A 249 -22.78 21.98 -11.13
C LEU A 249 -24.18 21.59 -10.65
N ASP A 250 -24.36 20.34 -10.24
CA ASP A 250 -25.64 19.82 -9.79
C ASP A 250 -25.85 19.93 -8.27
N ASN A 251 -24.82 20.32 -7.51
CA ASN A 251 -24.80 20.54 -6.06
C ASN A 251 -25.06 19.26 -5.27
N ASP A 252 -24.58 18.14 -5.78
CA ASP A 252 -24.62 16.84 -5.10
C ASP A 252 -23.45 16.65 -4.11
N SER A 253 -22.52 17.61 -4.07
CA SER A 253 -21.30 17.69 -3.25
C SER A 253 -20.09 16.86 -3.72
N CYS A 254 -20.25 16.10 -4.79
CA CYS A 254 -19.14 15.57 -5.57
C CYS A 254 -18.56 16.67 -6.48
N ASP A 255 -17.34 16.45 -6.94
CA ASP A 255 -16.72 17.33 -7.92
C ASP A 255 -16.92 16.72 -9.31
N ASP A 256 -17.58 17.45 -10.22
CA ASP A 256 -17.99 17.05 -11.58
C ASP A 256 -16.84 16.36 -12.35
N CYS A 257 -15.58 16.65 -12.01
CA CYS A 257 -14.40 16.12 -12.69
C CYS A 257 -13.71 14.98 -11.95
N SER A 258 -14.25 14.44 -10.85
CA SER A 258 -13.60 13.37 -10.07
C SER A 258 -13.20 12.14 -10.92
N SER A 259 -13.88 11.91 -12.04
CA SER A 259 -13.57 10.85 -13.02
C SER A 259 -12.39 11.15 -13.96
N GLY A 260 -11.82 12.35 -13.89
CA GLY A 260 -10.84 12.90 -14.85
C GLY A 260 -11.49 13.67 -16.00
N SER A 261 -12.80 13.90 -15.95
CA SER A 261 -13.58 14.61 -16.96
C SER A 261 -14.91 15.10 -16.39
N ASN A 262 -15.38 16.25 -16.86
CA ASN A 262 -16.66 16.85 -16.48
C ASN A 262 -17.85 15.93 -16.80
N ASP A 263 -18.40 15.28 -15.77
CA ASP A 263 -19.57 14.42 -15.82
C ASP A 263 -20.47 14.65 -14.59
N PRO A 264 -21.30 15.73 -14.57
CA PRO A 264 -22.15 16.14 -13.43
C PRO A 264 -23.28 15.19 -13.05
N ALA A 265 -23.16 13.91 -13.34
CA ALA A 265 -24.12 12.87 -12.99
C ALA A 265 -23.43 11.53 -12.65
N ASN A 266 -22.09 11.49 -12.68
CA ASN A 266 -21.26 10.31 -12.45
C ASN A 266 -19.82 10.74 -12.12
N ASP A 267 -19.74 11.61 -11.12
CA ASP A 267 -18.59 12.37 -10.67
C ASP A 267 -18.21 12.05 -9.22
N GLY A 268 -18.63 10.88 -8.77
CA GLY A 268 -18.09 10.21 -7.59
C GLY A 268 -18.91 8.99 -7.23
N ALA A 269 -18.88 8.63 -5.95
CA ALA A 269 -19.61 7.48 -5.45
C ALA A 269 -20.96 7.95 -4.88
N ASP A 270 -22.00 7.19 -5.22
CA ASP A 270 -23.43 7.38 -4.93
C ASP A 270 -24.00 5.95 -4.87
N TYR A 271 -23.77 5.26 -3.75
CA TYR A 271 -24.07 3.82 -3.65
C TYR A 271 -25.57 3.52 -3.62
N ASP A 272 -26.40 4.47 -3.19
CA ASP A 272 -27.85 4.35 -3.15
C ASP A 272 -28.57 4.89 -4.42
N ALA A 273 -27.83 5.61 -5.27
CA ALA A 273 -28.30 6.25 -6.50
C ALA A 273 -29.41 7.29 -6.29
N ASP A 274 -29.40 8.01 -5.16
CA ASP A 274 -30.36 9.08 -4.87
C ASP A 274 -29.98 10.44 -5.48
N GLY A 275 -28.75 10.53 -5.99
CA GLY A 275 -28.17 11.71 -6.63
C GLY A 275 -27.51 12.68 -5.66
N LEU A 276 -27.11 12.21 -4.48
CA LEU A 276 -26.11 12.83 -3.62
C LEU A 276 -24.83 12.01 -3.62
N CYS A 277 -23.71 12.69 -3.46
CA CYS A 277 -22.41 12.06 -3.28
C CYS A 277 -22.26 11.53 -1.85
N ASP A 278 -21.68 10.35 -1.67
CA ASP A 278 -21.40 9.74 -0.35
C ASP A 278 -20.65 10.68 0.61
N ALA A 279 -19.77 11.56 0.07
CA ALA A 279 -19.00 12.51 0.88
C ALA A 279 -19.87 13.56 1.62
N GLY A 280 -21.12 13.74 1.19
CA GLY A 280 -22.10 14.66 1.75
C GLY A 280 -23.43 14.02 2.16
N ASP A 281 -23.64 12.76 1.80
CA ASP A 281 -24.73 11.95 2.34
C ASP A 281 -24.40 11.48 3.77
N GLY A 282 -25.43 11.09 4.51
CA GLY A 282 -25.28 10.52 5.85
C GLY A 282 -25.91 9.14 5.96
N ASP A 283 -26.26 8.52 4.83
CA ASP A 283 -26.85 7.18 4.66
C ASP A 283 -26.50 6.67 3.24
N ASP A 284 -25.22 6.41 2.99
CA ASP A 284 -24.63 6.20 1.65
C ASP A 284 -25.26 5.02 0.85
N ASP A 285 -25.90 4.05 1.51
CA ASP A 285 -26.58 2.92 0.87
C ASP A 285 -28.13 2.92 1.04
N ASN A 286 -28.64 3.90 1.80
CA ASN A 286 -30.06 4.17 2.05
C ASN A 286 -30.85 2.98 2.60
N ASP A 287 -30.20 2.17 3.42
CA ASP A 287 -30.85 1.11 4.17
C ASP A 287 -31.65 1.66 5.38
N GLY A 288 -31.43 2.93 5.71
CA GLY A 288 -32.05 3.67 6.81
C GLY A 288 -31.21 3.74 8.08
N ILE A 289 -29.96 3.30 8.04
CA ILE A 289 -28.94 3.40 9.08
C ILE A 289 -27.87 4.39 8.63
N VAL A 290 -27.67 5.44 9.42
CA VAL A 290 -26.65 6.44 9.13
C VAL A 290 -25.23 5.88 9.21
N ASP A 291 -24.30 6.36 8.38
CA ASP A 291 -22.96 5.75 8.17
C ASP A 291 -22.17 5.52 9.46
N PHE A 292 -22.28 6.41 10.46
CA PHE A 292 -21.56 6.23 11.72
C PHE A 292 -22.06 5.03 12.55
N ALA A 293 -23.29 4.61 12.30
CA ALA A 293 -23.97 3.50 12.95
C ALA A 293 -24.04 2.26 12.05
N ASP A 294 -23.79 2.42 10.75
CA ASP A 294 -23.54 1.34 9.82
C ASP A 294 -22.13 0.79 10.01
N CYS A 295 -21.97 -0.51 9.78
CA CYS A 295 -20.67 -1.15 9.81
C CYS A 295 -20.09 -1.37 8.39
N ASP A 296 -20.91 -1.30 7.34
CA ASP A 296 -20.52 -1.12 5.95
C ASP A 296 -21.48 -0.14 5.28
N ASP A 297 -21.08 1.13 5.22
CA ASP A 297 -21.87 2.26 4.72
C ASP A 297 -22.22 2.17 3.22
N ASN A 298 -21.63 1.22 2.48
CA ASN A 298 -21.83 1.11 1.02
C ASN A 298 -22.63 -0.14 0.60
N ASP A 299 -23.22 -0.88 1.54
CA ASP A 299 -23.93 -2.14 1.27
C ASP A 299 -25.20 -2.27 2.14
N ALA A 300 -26.35 -1.98 1.52
CA ALA A 300 -27.64 -1.96 2.20
C ALA A 300 -28.09 -3.32 2.80
N ASP A 301 -27.41 -4.42 2.48
CA ASP A 301 -27.64 -5.72 3.10
C ASP A 301 -26.71 -5.98 4.32
N ALA A 302 -25.84 -5.03 4.68
CA ALA A 302 -24.71 -5.20 5.60
C ALA A 302 -24.70 -4.29 6.85
N SER A 303 -25.85 -3.75 7.27
CA SER A 303 -25.95 -2.78 8.37
C SER A 303 -25.73 -3.25 9.81
N SER A 304 -25.31 -4.50 9.99
CA SER A 304 -24.91 -4.98 11.31
C SER A 304 -23.90 -6.12 11.26
N GLU A 305 -23.01 -6.14 12.26
CA GLU A 305 -22.07 -7.23 12.46
C GLU A 305 -22.78 -8.51 12.93
N ASP A 306 -22.39 -9.65 12.34
CA ASP A 306 -22.73 -10.97 12.86
C ASP A 306 -21.95 -11.28 14.15
N CYS A 307 -22.20 -12.45 14.76
CA CYS A 307 -21.51 -12.80 16.01
C CYS A 307 -19.98 -12.96 15.86
N ALA A 308 -19.45 -13.02 14.63
CA ALA A 308 -18.03 -13.11 14.32
C ALA A 308 -17.42 -11.73 14.02
N GLY A 309 -18.21 -10.66 14.07
CA GLY A 309 -17.78 -9.30 13.76
C GLY A 309 -17.69 -9.03 12.25
N VAL A 310 -18.44 -9.76 11.43
CA VAL A 310 -18.49 -9.56 9.97
C VAL A 310 -19.77 -8.82 9.62
N CYS A 311 -19.65 -7.65 8.99
CA CYS A 311 -20.79 -6.89 8.45
C CYS A 311 -21.53 -7.70 7.39
N GLY A 312 -22.87 -7.70 7.46
CA GLY A 312 -23.71 -8.53 6.58
C GLY A 312 -23.49 -10.04 6.73
N GLY A 313 -22.81 -10.47 7.80
CA GLY A 313 -22.51 -11.87 8.04
C GLY A 313 -23.72 -12.69 8.49
N ASP A 314 -23.71 -13.99 8.17
CA ASP A 314 -24.77 -14.93 8.55
C ASP A 314 -24.46 -15.72 9.83
N ALA A 315 -23.33 -15.45 10.52
CA ALA A 315 -22.96 -16.24 11.69
C ALA A 315 -23.90 -15.94 12.87
N VAL A 316 -24.40 -17.00 13.49
CA VAL A 316 -25.27 -16.93 14.67
C VAL A 316 -24.65 -17.73 15.81
N ASP A 317 -24.81 -17.25 17.03
CA ASP A 317 -24.50 -18.02 18.23
C ASP A 317 -25.30 -19.33 18.23
N ASP A 318 -24.61 -20.43 18.50
CA ASP A 318 -25.28 -21.71 18.73
C ASP A 318 -25.96 -21.75 20.12
N VAL A 319 -26.57 -22.88 20.46
CA VAL A 319 -27.24 -23.07 21.77
C VAL A 319 -26.29 -22.93 22.97
N CYS A 320 -24.98 -22.98 22.74
CA CYS A 320 -23.92 -22.85 23.72
C CYS A 320 -23.36 -21.42 23.80
N GLY A 321 -23.84 -20.49 22.98
CA GLY A 321 -23.33 -19.13 22.89
C GLY A 321 -21.99 -19.05 22.17
N VAL A 322 -21.67 -20.03 21.33
CA VAL A 322 -20.48 -20.01 20.47
C VAL A 322 -20.90 -19.57 19.08
N CYS A 323 -20.32 -18.48 18.61
CA CYS A 323 -20.57 -17.98 17.26
C CYS A 323 -20.20 -19.03 16.19
N GLY A 324 -21.16 -19.38 15.33
CA GLY A 324 -20.98 -20.40 14.29
C GLY A 324 -20.75 -21.81 14.84
N GLY A 325 -21.04 -22.05 16.12
CA GLY A 325 -20.88 -23.35 16.76
C GLY A 325 -21.89 -24.41 16.29
N ASP A 326 -21.59 -25.67 16.57
CA ASP A 326 -22.45 -26.82 16.23
C ASP A 326 -23.24 -27.37 17.44
N GLY A 327 -23.18 -26.70 18.59
CA GLY A 327 -23.82 -27.10 19.83
C GLY A 327 -23.09 -28.19 20.62
N SER A 328 -21.93 -28.66 20.17
CA SER A 328 -21.18 -29.74 20.84
C SER A 328 -20.47 -29.28 22.12
N SER A 329 -20.09 -28.01 22.20
CA SER A 329 -19.31 -27.44 23.31
C SER A 329 -20.03 -27.47 24.66
N CYS A 330 -21.37 -27.40 24.67
CA CYS A 330 -22.19 -27.49 25.87
C CYS A 330 -23.05 -28.77 25.94
N SER A 331 -22.96 -29.64 24.94
CA SER A 331 -23.62 -30.94 24.96
C SER A 331 -22.96 -31.86 25.99
N SER A 332 -23.76 -32.55 26.79
CA SER A 332 -23.26 -33.59 27.68
C SER A 332 -23.21 -34.95 26.99
N SER A 333 -22.14 -35.69 27.20
CA SER A 333 -21.97 -37.06 26.70
C SER A 333 -21.22 -37.91 27.73
N THR A 334 -21.19 -39.23 27.52
CA THR A 334 -20.44 -40.15 28.37
C THR A 334 -19.27 -40.73 27.62
N VAL A 335 -18.10 -40.78 28.26
CA VAL A 335 -16.90 -41.41 27.70
C VAL A 335 -16.26 -42.34 28.74
N ASP A 336 -15.75 -43.48 28.28
CA ASP A 336 -15.16 -44.49 29.15
C ASP A 336 -13.64 -44.29 29.25
N VAL A 337 -13.13 -44.31 30.48
CA VAL A 337 -11.70 -44.50 30.75
C VAL A 337 -11.44 -45.99 30.81
N THR A 338 -10.53 -46.47 29.99
CA THR A 338 -10.19 -47.90 29.89
C THR A 338 -8.87 -48.22 30.55
N TYR A 339 -8.69 -49.46 30.99
CA TYR A 339 -7.44 -49.91 31.59
C TYR A 339 -7.04 -51.31 31.12
N TYR A 340 -5.73 -51.57 31.16
CA TYR A 340 -5.12 -52.89 31.15
C TYR A 340 -4.03 -52.93 32.22
N THR A 341 -4.07 -53.92 33.11
CA THR A 341 -3.09 -54.11 34.18
C THR A 341 -2.84 -55.59 34.46
N THR A 342 -1.59 -55.99 34.68
CA THR A 342 -1.23 -57.35 35.11
C THR A 342 -1.31 -57.55 36.62
N SER A 343 -1.47 -56.46 37.39
CA SER A 343 -1.45 -56.47 38.85
C SER A 343 -2.66 -55.71 39.43
N ASP A 344 -3.06 -56.07 40.64
CA ASP A 344 -4.21 -55.49 41.34
C ASP A 344 -4.00 -54.01 41.69
N VAL A 345 -4.97 -53.18 41.36
CA VAL A 345 -4.91 -51.72 41.54
C VAL A 345 -5.50 -51.33 42.89
N SER A 346 -4.71 -50.64 43.72
CA SER A 346 -5.13 -50.16 45.04
C SER A 346 -5.69 -48.74 45.02
N GLY A 347 -5.38 -47.95 43.98
CA GLY A 347 -5.78 -46.54 43.88
C GLY A 347 -5.38 -45.94 42.53
N PHE A 348 -6.12 -44.91 42.10
CA PHE A 348 -5.77 -44.14 40.91
C PHE A 348 -6.16 -42.66 41.05
N GLN A 349 -5.43 -41.80 40.36
CA GLN A 349 -5.76 -40.39 40.13
C GLN A 349 -5.40 -40.02 38.69
N PHE A 350 -6.16 -39.15 38.06
CA PHE A 350 -5.77 -38.52 36.79
C PHE A 350 -6.50 -37.19 36.60
N ASP A 351 -5.94 -36.30 35.81
CA ASP A 351 -6.60 -35.08 35.34
C ASP A 351 -7.16 -35.30 33.94
N VAL A 352 -8.37 -34.82 33.70
CA VAL A 352 -9.03 -34.83 32.38
C VAL A 352 -8.91 -33.45 31.77
N THR A 353 -8.38 -33.37 30.55
CA THR A 353 -8.22 -32.13 29.79
C THR A 353 -9.02 -32.17 28.50
N GLY A 354 -9.35 -31.00 27.95
CA GLY A 354 -10.07 -30.85 26.67
C GLY A 354 -11.59 -30.92 26.77
N VAL A 355 -12.14 -31.31 27.93
CA VAL A 355 -13.57 -31.38 28.24
C VAL A 355 -13.82 -31.06 29.71
N ASP A 356 -15.03 -30.64 30.06
CA ASP A 356 -15.44 -30.42 31.46
C ASP A 356 -16.05 -31.71 32.02
N VAL A 357 -15.51 -32.22 33.13
CA VAL A 357 -16.06 -33.43 33.79
C VAL A 357 -17.20 -33.03 34.72
N LEU A 358 -18.41 -33.50 34.40
CA LEU A 358 -19.64 -33.27 35.18
C LEU A 358 -19.79 -34.30 36.31
N SER A 359 -19.57 -35.57 35.98
CA SER A 359 -19.67 -36.65 36.96
C SER A 359 -18.79 -37.84 36.55
N VAL A 360 -18.53 -38.73 37.50
CA VAL A 360 -17.76 -39.96 37.27
C VAL A 360 -18.44 -41.11 38.00
N SER A 361 -18.65 -42.24 37.32
CA SER A 361 -19.29 -43.41 37.93
C SER A 361 -19.05 -44.69 37.13
N GLY A 362 -19.37 -45.84 37.72
CA GLY A 362 -19.33 -47.13 37.02
C GLY A 362 -17.92 -47.68 36.79
N GLY A 363 -17.85 -48.72 35.94
CA GLY A 363 -16.64 -49.45 35.61
C GLY A 363 -16.13 -50.37 36.73
N ALA A 364 -14.95 -50.93 36.51
CA ALA A 364 -14.28 -51.85 37.43
C ALA A 364 -14.01 -51.22 38.80
N ALA A 365 -13.84 -49.89 38.86
CA ALA A 365 -13.71 -49.17 40.13
C ALA A 365 -14.99 -49.28 40.98
N ALA A 366 -16.16 -49.00 40.41
CA ALA A 366 -17.42 -49.12 41.12
C ALA A 366 -17.71 -50.58 41.53
N ASP A 367 -17.44 -51.54 40.64
CA ASP A 367 -17.64 -52.98 40.91
C ASP A 367 -16.74 -53.50 42.04
N ALA A 368 -15.50 -53.00 42.13
CA ALA A 368 -14.57 -53.28 43.22
C ALA A 368 -14.89 -52.53 44.52
N GLY A 369 -15.91 -51.66 44.52
CA GLY A 369 -16.33 -50.87 45.69
C GLY A 369 -15.44 -49.67 45.98
N PHE A 370 -14.80 -49.09 44.96
CA PHE A 370 -14.06 -47.83 45.08
C PHE A 370 -15.04 -46.66 45.19
N THR A 371 -14.65 -45.67 46.00
CA THR A 371 -15.21 -44.32 45.91
C THR A 371 -14.47 -43.61 44.78
N VAL A 372 -15.18 -43.25 43.71
CA VAL A 372 -14.64 -42.42 42.62
C VAL A 372 -15.30 -41.05 42.69
N SER A 373 -14.47 -40.01 42.69
CA SER A 373 -14.90 -38.62 42.80
C SER A 373 -14.21 -37.77 41.75
N THR A 374 -14.86 -36.70 41.32
CA THR A 374 -14.26 -35.68 40.45
C THR A 374 -14.37 -34.30 41.08
N GLY A 375 -13.38 -33.45 40.82
CA GLY A 375 -13.39 -32.03 41.20
C GLY A 375 -12.28 -31.27 40.48
N ASN A 376 -12.61 -30.12 39.89
CA ASN A 376 -11.68 -29.28 39.10
C ASN A 376 -10.95 -30.04 37.98
N GLY A 377 -11.61 -31.00 37.33
CA GLY A 377 -11.02 -31.82 36.26
C GLY A 377 -10.18 -33.01 36.73
N THR A 378 -9.84 -33.09 38.03
CA THR A 378 -9.18 -34.26 38.62
C THR A 378 -10.19 -35.33 38.98
N VAL A 379 -9.91 -36.58 38.61
CA VAL A 379 -10.64 -37.78 39.01
C VAL A 379 -9.76 -38.58 39.98
N LEU A 380 -10.35 -39.00 41.10
CA LEU A 380 -9.68 -39.77 42.15
C LEU A 380 -10.52 -40.99 42.50
N GLY A 381 -9.91 -42.17 42.47
CA GLY A 381 -10.53 -43.44 42.85
C GLY A 381 -9.74 -44.15 43.94
N PHE A 382 -10.41 -44.47 45.05
CA PHE A 382 -9.80 -45.19 46.18
C PHE A 382 -10.82 -46.04 46.95
N SER A 383 -10.35 -47.04 47.70
CA SER A 383 -11.18 -47.87 48.57
C SER A 383 -10.94 -47.60 50.06
N PHE A 384 -12.00 -47.39 50.84
CA PHE A 384 -11.92 -47.28 52.31
C PHE A 384 -11.79 -48.65 53.01
N SER A 385 -12.14 -49.74 52.34
CA SER A 385 -12.07 -51.10 52.88
C SER A 385 -10.77 -51.82 52.52
N GLY A 386 -9.89 -51.19 51.74
CA GLY A 386 -8.72 -51.85 51.16
C GLY A 386 -9.07 -52.85 50.06
N ALA A 387 -10.22 -52.68 49.40
CA ALA A 387 -10.53 -53.44 48.19
C ALA A 387 -9.60 -52.99 47.05
N VAL A 388 -9.35 -53.89 46.10
CA VAL A 388 -8.51 -53.66 44.92
C VAL A 388 -9.31 -53.91 43.65
N ILE A 389 -8.96 -53.22 42.58
CA ILE A 389 -9.47 -53.53 41.23
C ILE A 389 -8.59 -54.67 40.68
N PRO A 390 -9.16 -55.85 40.36
CA PRO A 390 -8.35 -56.98 39.93
C PRO A 390 -7.56 -56.73 38.65
N ALA A 391 -6.42 -57.41 38.52
CA ALA A 391 -5.70 -57.53 37.27
C ALA A 391 -6.61 -57.95 36.10
N GLY A 392 -6.38 -57.38 34.92
CA GLY A 392 -7.20 -57.58 33.74
C GLY A 392 -7.34 -56.31 32.91
N SER A 393 -8.38 -56.27 32.08
CA SER A 393 -8.72 -55.10 31.28
C SER A 393 -10.22 -54.84 31.23
N GLY A 394 -10.58 -53.59 30.97
CA GLY A 394 -11.97 -53.18 30.84
C GLY A 394 -12.13 -51.67 30.97
N VAL A 395 -13.37 -51.25 31.27
CA VAL A 395 -13.67 -49.86 31.63
C VAL A 395 -13.33 -49.67 33.10
N LEU A 396 -12.40 -48.77 33.39
CA LEU A 396 -12.03 -48.40 34.76
C LEU A 396 -13.18 -47.62 35.42
N THR A 397 -13.64 -46.57 34.74
CA THR A 397 -14.77 -45.72 35.13
C THR A 397 -15.31 -44.97 33.92
N THR A 398 -16.57 -44.51 34.00
CA THR A 398 -17.23 -43.72 32.96
C THR A 398 -17.35 -42.26 33.42
N LEU A 399 -16.94 -41.34 32.56
CA LEU A 399 -17.04 -39.89 32.77
C LEU A 399 -18.29 -39.37 32.07
N GLU A 400 -19.10 -38.59 32.76
CA GLU A 400 -20.05 -37.68 32.13
C GLU A 400 -19.32 -36.35 31.91
N ILE A 401 -19.23 -35.92 30.66
CA ILE A 401 -18.47 -34.77 30.23
C ILE A 401 -19.35 -33.76 29.51
N GLN A 402 -18.96 -32.49 29.52
CA GLN A 402 -19.46 -31.44 28.65
C GLN A 402 -18.35 -31.04 27.68
N GLY A 403 -18.68 -30.95 26.40
CA GLY A 403 -17.75 -30.72 25.30
C GLY A 403 -17.52 -31.97 24.43
N ASP A 404 -16.63 -31.84 23.44
CA ASP A 404 -16.35 -32.89 22.47
C ASP A 404 -15.42 -33.98 23.05
N ALA A 405 -15.95 -35.20 23.18
CA ALA A 405 -15.25 -36.37 23.70
C ALA A 405 -13.94 -36.69 22.95
N SER A 406 -13.82 -36.31 21.68
CA SER A 406 -12.61 -36.54 20.89
C SER A 406 -11.40 -35.72 21.35
N ASN A 407 -11.65 -34.63 22.09
CA ASN A 407 -10.62 -33.77 22.67
C ASN A 407 -10.22 -34.20 24.10
N ALA A 408 -10.93 -35.17 24.69
CA ALA A 408 -10.67 -35.63 26.05
C ALA A 408 -9.35 -36.41 26.14
N ALA A 409 -8.47 -36.02 27.06
CA ALA A 409 -7.20 -36.70 27.30
C ALA A 409 -6.86 -36.77 28.79
N LEU A 410 -6.16 -37.83 29.19
CA LEU A 410 -5.69 -38.01 30.56
C LEU A 410 -4.28 -37.44 30.74
N THR A 411 -4.08 -36.73 31.84
CA THR A 411 -2.77 -36.19 32.26
C THR A 411 -2.58 -36.42 33.76
N ASN A 412 -1.36 -36.20 34.27
CA ASN A 412 -1.03 -36.31 35.70
C ASN A 412 -1.54 -37.61 36.35
N VAL A 413 -1.42 -38.73 35.63
CA VAL A 413 -1.93 -40.02 36.07
C VAL A 413 -1.05 -40.57 37.19
N ILE A 414 -1.67 -40.93 38.31
CA ILE A 414 -1.08 -41.68 39.41
C ILE A 414 -1.76 -43.03 39.45
N TRP A 415 -0.98 -44.10 39.34
CA TRP A 415 -1.46 -45.47 39.43
C TRP A 415 -0.79 -46.16 40.61
N THR A 416 -1.58 -46.78 41.49
CA THR A 416 -1.04 -47.42 42.70
C THR A 416 -1.34 -48.92 42.69
N VAL A 417 -0.29 -49.72 42.87
CA VAL A 417 -0.33 -51.18 42.91
C VAL A 417 0.23 -51.59 44.28
N GLY A 418 -0.55 -52.29 45.09
CA GLY A 418 -0.17 -52.53 46.50
C GLY A 418 -0.03 -51.21 47.27
N THR A 419 1.20 -50.83 47.62
CA THR A 419 1.53 -49.54 48.30
C THR A 419 2.32 -48.57 47.42
N ASP A 420 2.70 -48.99 46.21
CA ASP A 420 3.68 -48.27 45.40
C ASP A 420 3.00 -47.55 44.25
N GLY A 421 3.41 -46.30 44.02
CA GLY A 421 3.07 -45.58 42.80
C GLY A 421 3.97 -46.08 41.67
N VAL A 422 3.37 -46.49 40.56
CA VAL A 422 4.09 -47.07 39.43
C VAL A 422 3.98 -46.18 38.19
N ASP A 423 4.98 -46.29 37.33
CA ASP A 423 4.95 -45.66 36.01
C ASP A 423 4.01 -46.45 35.09
N ILE A 424 3.25 -45.74 34.27
CA ILE A 424 2.22 -46.29 33.39
C ILE A 424 2.30 -45.66 32.00
N VAL A 425 1.67 -46.30 31.02
CA VAL A 425 1.49 -45.75 29.67
C VAL A 425 0.06 -45.23 29.53
N VAL A 426 -0.06 -43.98 29.05
CA VAL A 426 -1.35 -43.34 28.74
C VAL A 426 -1.46 -43.14 27.24
N ASP A 427 -2.59 -43.54 26.65
CA ASP A 427 -2.97 -43.22 25.27
C ASP A 427 -4.42 -42.72 25.24
N GLY A 428 -4.61 -41.41 25.10
CA GLY A 428 -5.91 -40.76 25.19
C GLY A 428 -6.59 -41.00 26.55
N LEU A 429 -7.62 -41.85 26.56
CA LEU A 429 -8.38 -42.28 27.75
C LEU A 429 -8.08 -43.73 28.16
N SER A 430 -6.98 -44.31 27.69
CA SER A 430 -6.54 -45.66 28.01
C SER A 430 -5.31 -45.63 28.91
N ILE A 431 -5.33 -46.40 30.00
CA ILE A 431 -4.23 -46.59 30.94
C ILE A 431 -3.70 -48.02 30.82
N THR A 432 -2.40 -48.19 30.64
CA THR A 432 -1.75 -49.50 30.55
C THR A 432 -0.63 -49.60 31.57
N TYR A 433 -0.68 -50.64 32.40
CA TYR A 433 0.39 -51.06 33.29
C TYR A 433 0.67 -52.55 33.07
N ALA A 434 1.93 -52.94 33.05
CA ALA A 434 2.33 -54.33 33.08
C ALA A 434 3.58 -54.42 33.97
N ASP A 435 3.56 -55.40 34.87
CA ASP A 435 4.69 -55.64 35.76
C ASP A 435 5.83 -56.22 34.92
N THR A 436 6.99 -55.60 35.00
CA THR A 436 8.19 -56.11 34.34
C THR A 436 9.06 -56.81 35.35
N CYS A 437 9.63 -57.95 34.98
CA CYS A 437 10.59 -58.61 35.85
C CYS A 437 11.89 -57.79 35.92
N ASP A 438 12.03 -56.99 36.97
CA ASP A 438 13.20 -56.14 37.20
C ASP A 438 14.28 -56.78 38.11
N ASP A 439 14.06 -58.03 38.55
CA ASP A 439 15.04 -58.74 39.38
C ASP A 439 16.19 -59.28 38.52
N GLU A 440 17.38 -58.71 38.66
CA GLU A 440 18.62 -59.13 37.97
C GLU A 440 18.96 -60.63 38.14
N SER A 441 18.41 -61.30 39.15
CA SER A 441 18.62 -62.73 39.43
C SER A 441 17.65 -63.64 38.66
N ALA A 442 16.67 -63.08 37.96
CA ALA A 442 15.69 -63.81 37.17
C ALA A 442 16.21 -64.11 35.75
N CYS A 443 15.62 -65.13 35.15
CA CYS A 443 15.93 -65.64 33.81
C CYS A 443 15.16 -64.90 32.70
N ASN A 444 14.20 -64.04 33.05
CA ASN A 444 13.38 -63.26 32.13
C ASN A 444 13.41 -61.76 32.48
N THR A 445 14.57 -61.22 32.87
CA THR A 445 14.74 -59.79 33.17
C THR A 445 14.24 -58.90 32.03
N GLY A 446 13.49 -57.86 32.37
CA GLY A 446 12.89 -56.92 31.43
C GLY A 446 11.76 -57.50 30.57
N ALA A 447 11.31 -58.73 30.83
CA ALA A 447 10.10 -59.27 30.20
C ALA A 447 8.86 -58.92 31.02
N GLU A 448 7.74 -58.74 30.33
CA GLU A 448 6.42 -58.56 30.93
C GLU A 448 5.98 -59.82 31.69
N GLY A 449 5.49 -59.66 32.93
CA GLY A 449 5.00 -60.71 33.81
C GLY A 449 5.96 -61.12 34.93
N ASP A 450 5.61 -62.20 35.63
CA ASP A 450 6.34 -62.68 36.82
C ASP A 450 7.81 -63.05 36.52
N CYS A 451 8.69 -62.82 37.50
CA CYS A 451 10.07 -63.29 37.44
C CYS A 451 10.17 -64.82 37.50
N VAL A 452 10.83 -65.38 36.49
CA VAL A 452 11.17 -66.80 36.37
C VAL A 452 12.59 -66.99 36.86
N TYR A 453 12.81 -67.86 37.84
CA TYR A 453 14.14 -68.13 38.41
C TYR A 453 14.66 -69.50 37.97
N ALA A 454 15.99 -69.64 37.92
CA ALA A 454 16.63 -70.93 37.65
C ALA A 454 16.35 -71.94 38.78
N GLU A 455 16.25 -73.22 38.43
CA GLU A 455 16.14 -74.28 39.43
C GLU A 455 17.42 -74.39 40.27
N GLN A 456 17.32 -74.94 41.48
CA GLN A 456 18.49 -75.10 42.35
C GLN A 456 19.58 -75.94 41.64
N ASN A 457 20.81 -75.42 41.61
CA ASN A 457 21.98 -75.98 40.91
C ASN A 457 21.95 -75.88 39.39
N TYR A 458 20.95 -75.22 38.79
CA TYR A 458 20.90 -74.96 37.35
C TYR A 458 21.05 -73.46 37.07
N ASP A 459 21.51 -73.11 35.87
CA ASP A 459 21.41 -71.75 35.34
C ASP A 459 20.08 -71.55 34.58
N CYS A 460 19.91 -70.33 34.05
CA CYS A 460 18.71 -69.93 33.33
C CYS A 460 18.46 -70.64 31.99
N ASN A 461 19.46 -71.33 31.44
CA ASN A 461 19.30 -72.15 30.24
C ASN A 461 18.96 -73.61 30.59
N GLY A 462 18.86 -73.93 31.89
CA GLY A 462 18.68 -75.28 32.39
C GLY A 462 19.98 -76.09 32.40
N ASP A 463 21.15 -75.43 32.30
CA ASP A 463 22.44 -76.11 32.37
C ASP A 463 22.86 -76.29 33.84
N CYS A 464 23.39 -77.46 34.17
CA CYS A 464 23.87 -77.75 35.52
C CYS A 464 25.13 -76.93 35.86
N ILE A 465 25.09 -76.16 36.94
CA ILE A 465 26.21 -75.35 37.43
C ILE A 465 26.92 -75.94 38.66
N ALA A 466 26.43 -77.07 39.16
CA ALA A 466 27.09 -77.88 40.19
C ALA A 466 27.76 -79.12 39.58
N ASP A 467 28.54 -79.85 40.38
CA ASP A 467 29.07 -81.14 39.95
C ASP A 467 27.92 -82.15 39.78
N LEU A 468 28.00 -82.96 38.72
CA LEU A 468 27.12 -84.11 38.53
C LEU A 468 27.55 -85.23 39.46
N ASP A 469 26.59 -85.86 40.13
CA ASP A 469 26.84 -87.11 40.84
C ASP A 469 26.97 -88.29 39.86
N CYS A 470 27.30 -89.48 40.36
CA CYS A 470 27.50 -90.63 39.47
C CYS A 470 26.21 -91.17 38.80
N PHE A 471 25.03 -90.61 39.11
CA PHE A 471 23.77 -90.84 38.42
C PHE A 471 23.44 -89.71 37.42
N ASP A 472 24.41 -88.83 37.14
CA ASP A 472 24.24 -87.62 36.32
C ASP A 472 23.19 -86.65 36.90
N VAL A 473 23.01 -86.62 38.23
CA VAL A 473 22.13 -85.66 38.90
C VAL A 473 22.93 -84.42 39.31
N CYS A 474 22.43 -83.25 38.91
CA CYS A 474 23.07 -81.96 39.20
C CYS A 474 23.09 -81.61 40.69
N GLY A 475 24.29 -81.50 41.27
CA GLY A 475 24.48 -81.27 42.69
C GLY A 475 24.02 -82.44 43.56
N GLY A 476 23.98 -83.65 43.00
CA GLY A 476 23.68 -84.86 43.75
C GLY A 476 24.86 -85.32 44.61
N ASP A 477 24.58 -86.18 45.59
CA ASP A 477 25.57 -86.70 46.53
C ASP A 477 25.99 -88.15 46.24
N ALA A 478 25.49 -88.76 45.16
CA ALA A 478 25.80 -90.16 44.87
C ALA A 478 27.26 -90.33 44.40
N VAL A 479 27.96 -91.26 45.05
CA VAL A 479 29.35 -91.61 44.70
C VAL A 479 29.39 -93.06 44.24
N ALA A 480 30.25 -93.34 43.26
CA ALA A 480 30.49 -94.71 42.80
C ALA A 480 31.25 -95.50 43.88
N ASP A 481 30.83 -96.74 44.10
CA ASP A 481 31.58 -97.65 44.96
C ASP A 481 32.89 -98.11 44.29
N GLU A 482 33.68 -98.93 44.98
CA GLU A 482 34.95 -99.44 44.46
C GLU A 482 34.78 -100.35 43.22
N CYS A 483 33.56 -100.79 42.92
CA CYS A 483 33.21 -101.54 41.71
C CYS A 483 32.83 -100.63 40.53
N GLY A 484 32.82 -99.31 40.72
CA GLY A 484 32.36 -98.32 39.75
C GLY A 484 30.85 -98.21 39.64
N VAL A 485 30.08 -98.79 40.56
CA VAL A 485 28.61 -98.72 40.55
C VAL A 485 28.14 -97.55 41.39
N CYS A 486 27.37 -96.65 40.79
CA CYS A 486 26.84 -95.48 41.48
C CYS A 486 25.87 -95.87 42.61
N GLY A 487 26.08 -95.32 43.81
CA GLY A 487 25.29 -95.65 45.01
C GLY A 487 25.37 -97.13 45.43
N GLY A 488 26.35 -97.86 44.89
CA GLY A 488 26.57 -99.27 45.18
C GLY A 488 27.09 -99.50 46.60
N ASN A 489 26.98 -100.75 47.06
CA ASN A 489 27.48 -101.18 48.37
C ASN A 489 28.66 -102.17 48.25
N GLY A 490 29.31 -102.24 47.09
CA GLY A 490 30.46 -103.10 46.83
C GLY A 490 30.11 -104.58 46.57
N SER A 491 28.84 -104.98 46.65
CA SER A 491 28.45 -106.40 46.54
C SER A 491 28.47 -106.97 45.11
N SER A 492 28.51 -106.11 44.10
CA SER A 492 28.60 -106.48 42.68
C SER A 492 30.03 -106.71 42.18
N CYS A 493 31.05 -106.45 42.99
CA CYS A 493 32.44 -106.82 42.72
C CYS A 493 32.58 -108.35 42.80
N ASN A 494 32.19 -109.06 41.75
CA ASN A 494 32.11 -110.51 41.79
C ASN A 494 33.50 -111.14 41.62
N ALA A 495 34.23 -111.34 42.73
CA ALA A 495 35.36 -112.26 42.79
C ALA A 495 34.82 -113.69 42.89
N SER A 496 34.89 -114.46 41.80
CA SER A 496 34.46 -115.86 41.81
C SER A 496 35.54 -116.75 42.43
N VAL A 497 35.32 -117.23 43.66
CA VAL A 497 36.13 -118.29 44.27
C VAL A 497 35.64 -119.65 43.78
N VAL A 498 36.49 -120.40 43.08
CA VAL A 498 36.17 -121.78 42.67
C VAL A 498 36.76 -122.74 43.68
N VAL A 499 35.90 -123.49 44.36
CA VAL A 499 36.31 -124.57 45.28
C VAL A 499 36.13 -125.90 44.57
N SER A 500 37.21 -126.68 44.50
CA SER A 500 37.20 -128.03 43.93
C SER A 500 37.77 -129.04 44.93
N ILE A 501 37.34 -130.30 44.80
CA ILE A 501 37.85 -131.39 45.63
C ILE A 501 39.06 -132.00 44.92
N GLY A 502 40.20 -131.99 45.61
CA GLY A 502 41.44 -132.63 45.19
C GLY A 502 41.47 -134.11 45.55
N ALA A 503 42.62 -134.61 45.98
CA ALA A 503 42.76 -136.03 46.33
C ALA A 503 41.93 -136.39 47.59
N VAL A 504 41.33 -137.57 47.58
CA VAL A 504 40.63 -138.17 48.73
C VAL A 504 41.37 -139.44 49.11
N ASP A 505 41.78 -139.53 50.37
CA ASP A 505 42.39 -140.71 50.96
C ASP A 505 41.41 -141.32 51.96
N GLU A 506 40.75 -142.39 51.54
CA GLU A 506 39.70 -143.03 52.34
C GLU A 506 40.26 -143.87 53.49
N ASP A 507 41.51 -144.32 53.42
CA ASP A 507 42.14 -145.12 54.48
C ASP A 507 42.56 -144.22 55.65
N ALA A 508 42.97 -142.98 55.37
CA ALA A 508 43.27 -141.96 56.38
C ALA A 508 42.04 -141.13 56.80
N GLY A 509 40.95 -141.19 56.03
CA GLY A 509 39.73 -140.41 56.26
C GLY A 509 39.89 -138.91 55.98
N THR A 510 40.76 -138.53 55.04
CA THR A 510 41.06 -137.13 54.71
C THR A 510 40.72 -136.79 53.26
N MET A 511 40.35 -135.53 53.02
CA MET A 511 40.05 -134.97 51.70
C MET A 511 40.76 -133.64 51.53
N GLU A 512 41.38 -133.44 50.37
CA GLU A 512 41.99 -132.18 49.98
C GLU A 512 40.94 -131.26 49.32
N LEU A 513 40.85 -130.03 49.81
CA LEU A 513 40.06 -128.97 49.19
C LEU A 513 40.99 -127.95 48.54
N LEU A 514 40.86 -127.78 47.23
CA LEU A 514 41.61 -126.78 46.48
C LEU A 514 40.71 -125.57 46.25
N MET A 515 41.14 -124.43 46.79
CA MET A 515 40.50 -123.14 46.57
C MET A 515 41.38 -122.33 45.63
N ASP A 516 40.84 -122.00 44.44
CA ASP A 516 41.49 -121.07 43.53
C ASP A 516 40.76 -119.74 43.55
N ASN A 517 41.51 -118.67 43.81
CA ASN A 517 41.01 -117.32 43.92
C ASN A 517 41.74 -116.45 42.89
N THR A 518 41.15 -116.31 41.70
CA THR A 518 41.59 -115.32 40.73
C THR A 518 40.95 -113.99 41.10
N VAL A 519 41.66 -113.20 41.91
CA VAL A 519 41.38 -111.77 42.09
C VAL A 519 41.79 -111.03 40.82
#